data_AF-A0A9D6J469-F1
#
_entry.id   AF-A0A9D6J469-F1
#
_cell.length_a   1.000
_cell.length_b   1.000
_cell.length_c   1.000
_cell.angle_alpha   90.00
_cell.angle_beta   90.00
_cell.angle_gamma   90.00
#
_symmetry.space_group_name_H-M   'P 1'
#
loop_
_entity.id
_entity.type
_entity.pdbx_description
1 polymer ?
#
loop_
_entity_poly.entity_id
_entity_poly.type
_entity_poly.pdbx_seq_one_letter_code
_entity_poly.pdbx_strand_id
1 'polypeptide(L)'
;MVRFPYQMEEAMSQVPTIQQFFQQFPDDDACLDYLMALRFGEVLECPKCLKTGHFTRLKKLPAYACPWCGHHIHPMVGTPFHRSHVPLQKWFYAMYLFTTTRHGVPAKELQRQLGVSYPTAFRMAHKIREYMGHLDGEPPLTGHVEADETYIGGVVKG
;
A
#
# COMPACT_ATOMS: atom_id res chain seq x y z
N MET A 1 -1.16 30.77 7.94
CA MET A 1 -0.58 30.81 6.58
C MET A 1 0.84 30.28 6.65
N VAL A 2 0.99 28.96 6.77
CA VAL A 2 2.30 28.29 6.70
C VAL A 2 2.26 27.41 5.47
N ARG A 3 3.19 27.72 4.57
CA ARG A 3 3.40 27.12 3.27
C ARG A 3 3.73 25.63 3.46
N PHE A 4 2.83 24.75 3.06
CA PHE A 4 3.08 23.32 2.86
C PHE A 4 3.29 22.88 1.39
N PRO A 5 3.78 23.67 0.41
CA PRO A 5 3.95 23.15 -0.96
C PRO A 5 5.30 22.47 -1.24
N TYR A 6 6.18 22.21 -0.26
CA TYR A 6 7.59 21.85 -0.54
C TYR A 6 8.14 20.63 0.22
N GLN A 7 7.32 19.65 0.64
CA GLN A 7 7.86 18.38 1.19
C GLN A 7 7.50 17.14 0.37
N MET A 8 6.58 17.27 -0.60
CA MET A 8 6.27 16.18 -1.53
C MET A 8 7.10 16.24 -2.83
N GLU A 9 7.73 17.38 -3.14
CA GLU A 9 8.60 17.55 -4.32
C GLU A 9 10.01 16.95 -4.13
N GLU A 10 10.58 16.97 -2.92
CA GLU A 10 11.94 16.41 -2.70
C GLU A 10 11.98 14.88 -2.63
N ALA A 11 10.85 14.22 -2.35
CA ALA A 11 10.73 12.75 -2.40
C ALA A 11 10.51 12.19 -3.81
N MET A 12 10.44 13.06 -4.85
CA MET A 12 10.45 12.66 -6.26
C MET A 12 11.87 12.47 -6.82
N SER A 13 12.88 12.40 -5.95
CA SER A 13 14.25 12.02 -6.27
C SER A 13 14.33 10.53 -6.65
N GLN A 14 13.88 10.24 -7.87
CA GLN A 14 13.89 8.97 -8.61
C GLN A 14 12.96 7.88 -8.07
N VAL A 15 11.67 8.03 -8.41
CA VAL A 15 10.75 6.88 -8.43
C VAL A 15 11.41 5.77 -9.27
N PRO A 16 11.63 4.56 -8.70
CA PRO A 16 12.39 3.52 -9.38
C PRO A 16 11.73 3.16 -10.70
N THR A 17 12.51 2.75 -11.69
CA THR A 17 11.93 2.16 -12.91
C THR A 17 11.19 0.87 -12.57
N ILE A 18 10.28 0.43 -13.44
CA ILE A 18 9.56 -0.83 -13.25
C ILE A 18 10.50 -2.03 -13.09
N GLN A 19 11.64 -2.04 -13.79
CA GLN A 19 12.65 -3.10 -13.67
C GLN A 19 13.32 -3.07 -12.30
N GLN A 20 13.72 -1.89 -11.81
CA GLN A 20 14.29 -1.72 -10.47
C GLN A 20 13.29 -2.12 -9.38
N PHE A 21 12.01 -1.80 -9.57
CA PHE A 21 10.94 -2.22 -8.66
C PHE A 21 10.91 -3.75 -8.52
N PHE A 22 10.88 -4.50 -9.62
CA PHE A 22 10.86 -5.98 -9.56
C PHE A 22 12.17 -6.58 -9.08
N GLN A 23 13.30 -5.88 -9.23
CA GLN A 23 14.58 -6.29 -8.62
C GLN A 23 14.56 -6.11 -7.10
N GLN A 24 13.98 -5.01 -6.62
CA GLN A 24 13.85 -4.73 -5.19
C GLN A 24 12.81 -5.62 -4.52
N PHE A 25 11.71 -5.91 -5.22
CA PHE A 25 10.60 -6.69 -4.74
C PHE A 25 10.35 -7.91 -5.65
N PRO A 26 11.24 -8.92 -5.63
CA PRO A 26 11.12 -10.10 -6.48
C PRO A 26 9.99 -11.04 -6.07
N ASP A 27 9.62 -11.06 -4.79
CA ASP A 27 8.61 -11.96 -4.23
C ASP A 27 7.87 -11.34 -3.01
N ASP A 28 6.87 -12.07 -2.51
CA ASP A 28 6.07 -11.67 -1.36
C ASP A 28 6.88 -11.62 -0.05
N ASP A 29 7.96 -12.40 0.07
CA ASP A 29 8.80 -12.42 1.26
C ASP A 29 9.64 -11.14 1.35
N ALA A 30 10.23 -10.70 0.23
CA ALA A 30 10.94 -9.42 0.13
C ALA A 30 10.02 -8.23 0.45
N CYS A 31 8.77 -8.25 -0.05
CA CYS A 31 7.78 -7.24 0.30
C CYS A 31 7.44 -7.26 1.80
N LEU A 32 7.38 -8.44 2.41
CA LEU A 32 7.07 -8.57 3.83
C LEU A 32 8.24 -8.10 4.72
N ASP A 33 9.48 -8.43 4.34
CA ASP A 33 10.69 -7.93 5.01
C ASP A 33 10.77 -6.41 4.94
N TYR A 34 10.50 -5.82 3.78
CA TYR A 34 10.39 -4.37 3.64
C TYR A 34 9.32 -3.77 4.54
N LEU A 35 8.13 -4.39 4.60
CA LEU A 35 7.04 -3.92 5.46
C LEU A 35 7.39 -4.04 6.95
N MET A 36 8.10 -5.09 7.35
CA MET A 36 8.58 -5.28 8.71
C MET A 36 9.56 -4.16 9.09
N ALA A 37 10.56 -3.91 8.25
CA ALA A 37 11.56 -2.87 8.46
C ALA A 37 10.92 -1.47 8.51
N LEU A 38 10.00 -1.16 7.59
CA LEU A 38 9.32 0.14 7.52
C LEU A 38 8.50 0.43 8.79
N ARG A 39 7.84 -0.58 9.36
CA ARG A 39 6.92 -0.40 10.48
C ARG A 39 7.55 -0.54 11.85
N PHE A 40 8.53 -1.42 11.98
CA PHE A 40 9.09 -1.82 13.27
C PHE A 40 10.59 -1.59 13.38
N GLY A 41 11.26 -1.22 12.28
CA GLY A 41 12.72 -1.14 12.21
C GLY A 41 13.39 -2.52 12.23
N GLU A 42 14.72 -2.53 12.34
CA GLU A 42 15.50 -3.77 12.43
C GLU A 42 15.46 -4.40 13.82
N VAL A 43 15.27 -3.57 14.85
CA VAL A 43 15.31 -3.94 16.26
C VAL A 43 14.02 -3.48 16.92
N LEU A 44 13.30 -4.43 17.51
CA LEU A 44 12.00 -4.19 18.14
C LEU A 44 11.99 -4.75 19.56
N GLU A 45 11.36 -4.02 20.48
CA GLU A 45 11.02 -4.53 21.80
C GLU A 45 9.77 -5.44 21.71
N CYS A 46 9.88 -6.67 22.19
CA CYS A 46 8.77 -7.60 22.14
C CYS A 46 7.62 -7.18 23.08
N PRO A 47 6.38 -7.04 22.60
CA PRO A 47 5.24 -6.63 23.44
C PRO A 47 4.86 -7.66 24.51
N LYS A 48 5.35 -8.90 24.40
CA LYS A 48 5.06 -9.99 25.35
C LYS A 48 6.11 -10.13 26.45
N CYS A 49 7.39 -10.11 26.10
CA CYS A 49 8.48 -10.36 27.05
C CYS A 49 9.36 -9.14 27.32
N LEU A 50 9.07 -7.99 26.69
CA LEU A 50 9.74 -6.70 26.88
C LEU A 50 11.26 -6.74 26.64
N LYS A 51 11.72 -7.74 25.88
CA LYS A 51 13.11 -7.85 25.46
C LYS A 51 13.25 -7.36 24.03
N THR A 52 14.28 -6.56 23.83
CA THR A 52 14.68 -6.04 22.52
C THR A 52 15.47 -7.11 21.75
N GLY A 53 15.24 -7.18 20.44
CA GLY A 53 16.03 -8.06 19.58
C GLY A 53 15.55 -8.07 18.15
N HIS A 54 16.28 -8.80 17.31
CA HIS A 54 15.93 -9.02 15.92
C HIS A 54 14.89 -10.14 15.81
N PHE A 55 13.75 -9.81 15.24
CA PHE A 55 12.67 -10.75 15.00
C PHE A 55 12.97 -11.59 13.75
N THR A 56 12.76 -12.91 13.84
CA THR A 56 13.14 -13.85 12.77
C THR A 56 11.94 -14.23 11.91
N ARG A 57 12.09 -14.20 10.58
CA ARG A 57 11.07 -14.56 9.58
C ARG A 57 10.63 -16.03 9.72
N LEU A 58 9.32 -16.28 9.77
CA LEU A 58 8.74 -17.63 9.81
C LEU A 58 8.40 -18.17 8.40
N LYS A 59 9.01 -19.29 7.98
CA LYS A 59 8.80 -19.83 6.62
C LYS A 59 7.34 -20.17 6.24
N LYS A 60 6.51 -20.58 7.20
CA LYS A 60 5.15 -21.09 6.95
C LYS A 60 4.05 -20.04 7.00
N LEU A 61 4.33 -18.86 7.53
CA LEU A 61 3.33 -17.84 7.85
C LEU A 61 3.94 -16.47 7.64
N PRO A 62 3.23 -15.48 7.09
CA PRO A 62 3.77 -14.12 6.89
C PRO A 62 3.83 -13.37 8.23
N ALA A 63 4.81 -13.76 9.04
CA ALA A 63 5.00 -13.37 10.42
C ALA A 63 6.47 -13.51 10.84
N TYR A 64 6.81 -12.85 11.95
CA TYR A 64 8.13 -12.89 12.56
C TYR A 64 8.03 -13.32 14.02
N ALA A 65 8.98 -14.12 14.49
CA ALA A 65 9.03 -14.60 15.86
C ALA A 65 10.07 -13.85 16.69
N CYS A 66 9.70 -13.52 17.92
CA CYS A 66 10.61 -13.01 18.93
C CYS A 66 11.65 -14.10 19.28
N PRO A 67 12.96 -13.77 19.31
CA PRO A 67 14.00 -14.75 19.62
C PRO A 67 13.95 -15.24 21.07
N TRP A 68 13.32 -14.48 21.97
CA TRP A 68 13.30 -14.76 23.41
C TRP A 68 12.12 -15.61 23.87
N CYS A 69 10.92 -15.33 23.36
CA CYS A 69 9.68 -15.95 23.84
C CYS A 69 8.81 -16.57 22.74
N GLY A 70 9.27 -16.50 21.48
CA GLY A 70 8.53 -17.03 20.32
C GLY A 70 7.24 -16.27 19.99
N HIS A 71 6.99 -15.09 20.56
CA HIS A 71 5.80 -14.30 20.21
C HIS A 71 5.83 -13.87 18.74
N HIS A 72 4.70 -14.03 18.05
CA HIS A 72 4.58 -13.72 16.63
C HIS A 72 4.09 -12.29 16.40
N ILE A 73 4.74 -11.61 15.46
CA ILE A 73 4.31 -10.31 14.95
C ILE A 73 3.94 -10.47 13.48
N HIS A 74 2.83 -9.84 13.11
CA HIS A 74 2.26 -9.90 11.77
C HIS A 74 2.30 -8.52 11.13
N PRO A 75 3.28 -8.24 10.25
CA PRO A 75 3.47 -6.88 9.69
C PRO A 75 2.32 -6.38 8.83
N MET A 76 1.44 -7.26 8.36
CA MET A 76 0.27 -6.85 7.58
C MET A 76 -0.91 -6.36 8.43
N VAL A 77 -0.91 -6.54 9.76
CA VAL A 77 -2.03 -6.16 10.62
C VAL A 77 -2.22 -4.64 10.64
N GLY A 78 -3.43 -4.16 10.35
CA GLY A 78 -3.74 -2.73 10.28
C GLY A 78 -3.30 -2.03 8.99
N THR A 79 -2.93 -2.79 7.96
CA THR A 79 -2.58 -2.27 6.62
C THR A 79 -3.63 -2.67 5.59
N PRO A 80 -3.63 -2.10 4.37
CA PRO A 80 -4.48 -2.56 3.26
C PRO A 80 -4.33 -4.05 2.93
N PHE A 81 -3.17 -4.63 3.28
CA PHE A 81 -2.82 -6.02 3.02
C PHE A 81 -3.46 -7.00 4.01
N HIS A 82 -4.00 -6.51 5.13
CA HIS A 82 -4.56 -7.35 6.17
C HIS A 82 -5.71 -8.23 5.63
N ARG A 83 -5.61 -9.55 5.84
CA ARG A 83 -6.58 -10.56 5.37
C ARG A 83 -6.81 -10.56 3.85
N SER A 84 -5.86 -10.02 3.07
CA SER A 84 -5.92 -10.11 1.62
C SER A 84 -5.39 -11.46 1.15
N HIS A 85 -6.09 -12.07 0.19
CA HIS A 85 -5.60 -13.24 -0.55
C HIS A 85 -4.80 -12.84 -1.80
N VAL A 86 -4.66 -11.54 -2.07
CA VAL A 86 -3.85 -11.04 -3.17
C VAL A 86 -2.39 -11.05 -2.74
N PRO A 87 -1.46 -11.59 -3.56
CA PRO A 87 -0.02 -11.55 -3.30
C PRO A 87 0.47 -10.15 -2.92
N LEU A 88 1.39 -10.08 -1.96
CA LEU A 88 1.87 -8.82 -1.42
C LEU A 88 2.65 -8.01 -2.48
N GLN A 89 3.39 -8.68 -3.36
CA GLN A 89 4.08 -8.05 -4.49
C GLN A 89 3.09 -7.33 -5.42
N LYS A 90 1.89 -7.89 -5.65
CA LYS A 90 0.85 -7.23 -6.46
C LYS A 90 0.30 -5.98 -5.79
N TRP A 91 0.19 -5.98 -4.47
CA TRP A 91 -0.18 -4.77 -3.73
C TRP A 91 0.88 -3.69 -3.84
N PHE A 92 2.15 -4.06 -3.70
CA PHE A 92 3.27 -3.12 -3.84
C PHE A 92 3.31 -2.55 -5.26
N TYR A 93 3.10 -3.38 -6.28
CA TYR A 93 3.07 -2.92 -7.66
C TYR A 93 1.85 -2.01 -7.92
N ALA A 94 0.69 -2.30 -7.32
CA ALA A 94 -0.44 -1.39 -7.36
C ALA A 94 -0.09 -0.02 -6.76
N MET A 95 0.54 0.02 -5.57
CA MET A 95 0.98 1.27 -4.94
C MET A 95 2.01 2.00 -5.80
N TYR A 96 2.97 1.28 -6.38
CA TYR A 96 3.94 1.82 -7.33
C TYR A 96 3.25 2.53 -8.50
N LEU A 97 2.21 1.92 -9.10
CA LEU A 97 1.43 2.56 -10.15
C LEU A 97 0.80 3.88 -9.66
N PHE A 98 0.17 3.89 -8.48
CA PHE A 98 -0.40 5.12 -7.92
C PHE A 98 0.63 6.23 -7.67
N THR A 99 1.85 5.88 -7.26
CA THR A 99 2.92 6.86 -7.00
C THR A 99 3.64 7.34 -8.26
N THR A 100 3.61 6.56 -9.34
CA THR A 100 4.30 6.87 -10.61
C THR A 100 3.41 7.62 -11.59
N THR A 101 2.10 7.45 -11.49
CA THR A 101 1.14 8.10 -12.38
C THR A 101 0.71 9.46 -11.85
N ARG A 102 0.80 10.50 -12.69
CA ARG A 102 0.28 11.85 -12.36
C ARG A 102 -1.24 11.92 -12.24
N HIS A 103 -1.93 10.92 -12.77
CA HIS A 103 -3.39 10.80 -12.72
C HIS A 103 -3.76 9.58 -11.88
N GLY A 104 -4.91 9.61 -11.22
CA GLY A 104 -5.39 8.47 -10.44
C GLY A 104 -5.45 7.20 -11.29
N VAL A 105 -5.12 6.05 -10.69
CA VAL A 105 -5.13 4.76 -11.40
C VAL A 105 -6.54 4.16 -11.41
N PRO A 106 -7.15 3.94 -12.60
CA PRO A 106 -8.47 3.33 -12.69
C PRO A 106 -8.39 1.83 -12.37
N ALA A 107 -9.46 1.28 -11.79
CA ALA A 107 -9.52 -0.14 -11.43
C ALA A 107 -9.31 -1.08 -12.62
N LYS A 108 -9.75 -0.67 -13.82
CA LYS A 108 -9.57 -1.45 -15.04
C LYS A 108 -8.10 -1.51 -15.50
N GLU A 109 -7.30 -0.50 -15.17
CA GLU A 109 -5.86 -0.53 -15.42
C GLU A 109 -5.17 -1.50 -14.46
N LEU A 110 -5.48 -1.41 -13.16
CA LEU A 110 -4.97 -2.39 -12.18
C LEU A 110 -5.33 -3.83 -12.56
N GLN A 111 -6.55 -4.06 -13.08
CA GLN A 111 -6.96 -5.38 -13.55
C GLN A 111 -6.01 -5.91 -14.64
N ARG A 112 -5.69 -5.08 -15.65
CA ARG A 112 -4.80 -5.44 -16.75
C ARG A 112 -3.37 -5.67 -16.29
N GLN A 113 -2.85 -4.75 -15.47
CA GLN A 113 -1.46 -4.77 -15.00
C GLN A 113 -1.19 -5.91 -14.02
N LEU A 114 -2.14 -6.22 -13.12
CA LEU A 114 -1.96 -7.20 -12.04
C LEU A 114 -2.49 -8.59 -12.40
N GLY A 115 -3.27 -8.73 -13.47
CA GLY A 115 -3.93 -9.98 -13.85
C GLY A 115 -4.88 -10.50 -12.77
N VAL A 116 -5.57 -9.60 -12.05
CA VAL A 116 -6.58 -9.96 -11.03
C VAL A 116 -7.99 -9.76 -11.58
N SER A 117 -9.01 -10.27 -10.88
CA SER A 117 -10.40 -9.98 -11.26
C SER A 117 -10.74 -8.51 -11.06
N TYR A 118 -11.67 -7.98 -11.87
CA TYR A 118 -12.11 -6.58 -11.74
C TYR A 118 -12.59 -6.21 -10.33
N PRO A 119 -13.43 -7.01 -9.64
CA PRO A 119 -13.83 -6.69 -8.26
C PRO A 119 -12.65 -6.61 -7.29
N THR A 120 -11.61 -7.42 -7.50
CA THR A 120 -10.38 -7.35 -6.71
C THR A 120 -9.59 -6.10 -7.00
N ALA A 121 -9.37 -5.77 -8.28
CA ALA A 121 -8.71 -4.53 -8.68
C ALA A 121 -9.44 -3.28 -8.15
N PHE A 122 -10.77 -3.28 -8.22
CA PHE A 122 -11.62 -2.21 -7.71
C PHE A 122 -11.44 -2.03 -6.19
N ARG A 123 -11.52 -3.13 -5.43
CA ARG A 123 -11.28 -3.12 -3.97
C ARG A 123 -9.88 -2.62 -3.61
N MET A 124 -8.86 -3.05 -4.36
CA MET A 124 -7.49 -2.60 -4.16
C MET A 124 -7.37 -1.10 -4.38
N ALA A 125 -7.90 -0.60 -5.50
CA ALA A 125 -7.89 0.83 -5.84
C ALA A 125 -8.59 1.68 -4.77
N HIS A 126 -9.74 1.21 -4.26
CA HIS A 126 -10.46 1.90 -3.19
C HIS A 126 -9.66 1.96 -1.90
N LYS A 127 -9.07 0.84 -1.45
CA LYS A 127 -8.25 0.83 -0.24
C LYS A 127 -7.03 1.74 -0.35
N ILE A 128 -6.36 1.75 -1.51
CA ILE A 128 -5.20 2.64 -1.71
C ILE A 128 -5.62 4.10 -1.62
N ARG A 129 -6.70 4.50 -2.32
CA ARG A 129 -7.21 5.88 -2.25
C ARG A 129 -7.67 6.29 -0.86
N GLU A 130 -8.35 5.40 -0.13
CA GLU A 130 -8.77 5.63 1.24
C GLU A 130 -7.58 5.90 2.18
N TYR A 131 -6.50 5.13 2.03
CA TYR A 131 -5.28 5.33 2.79
C TYR A 131 -4.54 6.61 2.39
N MET A 132 -4.45 6.93 1.09
CA MET A 132 -3.86 8.20 0.64
C MET A 132 -4.63 9.40 1.21
N GLY A 133 -5.96 9.39 1.13
CA GLY A 133 -6.79 10.46 1.70
C GLY A 133 -6.64 10.62 3.21
N HIS A 134 -6.40 9.54 3.97
CA HIS A 134 -6.07 9.64 5.39
C HIS A 134 -4.71 10.28 5.66
N LEU A 135 -3.73 10.08 4.78
CA LEU A 135 -2.36 10.63 4.93
C LEU A 135 -2.29 12.09 4.54
N ASP A 136 -2.96 12.48 3.45
CA ASP A 136 -2.92 13.84 2.93
C ASP A 136 -3.62 14.83 3.90
N GLY A 137 -4.52 14.34 4.76
CA GLY A 137 -5.10 15.11 5.85
C GLY A 137 -5.88 16.34 5.40
N GLU A 138 -6.21 16.43 4.11
CA GLU A 138 -6.90 17.59 3.57
C GLU A 138 -8.30 17.67 4.20
N PRO A 139 -8.68 18.84 4.74
CA PRO A 139 -10.03 19.03 5.21
C PRO A 139 -11.00 18.78 4.05
N PRO A 140 -12.21 18.24 4.31
CA PRO A 140 -13.23 18.11 3.29
C PRO A 140 -13.40 19.42 2.53
N LEU A 141 -13.66 19.36 1.22
CA LEU A 141 -13.90 20.56 0.42
C LEU A 141 -15.01 21.41 1.08
N THR A 142 -14.71 22.67 1.37
CA THR A 142 -15.64 23.63 2.01
C THR A 142 -15.99 24.77 1.07
N GLY A 143 -17.22 25.29 1.18
CA GLY A 143 -17.71 26.39 0.35
C GLY A 143 -18.59 25.90 -0.81
N HIS A 144 -18.67 26.68 -1.88
CA HIS A 144 -19.38 26.26 -3.09
C HIS A 144 -18.49 25.28 -3.86
N VAL A 145 -18.80 23.99 -3.73
CA VAL A 145 -18.11 22.91 -4.44
C VAL A 145 -18.93 22.57 -5.67
N GLU A 146 -18.40 22.87 -6.85
CA GLU A 146 -18.97 22.44 -8.11
C GLU A 146 -18.22 21.20 -8.58
N ALA A 147 -18.96 20.12 -8.77
CA ALA A 147 -18.45 18.89 -9.34
C ALA A 147 -19.17 18.68 -10.67
N ASP A 148 -18.45 18.83 -11.78
CA ASP A 148 -19.01 18.61 -13.11
C ASP A 148 -19.45 17.15 -13.26
N GLU A 149 -20.76 16.93 -13.42
CA GLU A 149 -21.32 15.60 -13.63
C GLU A 149 -20.92 15.06 -15.00
N THR A 150 -20.32 13.87 -15.03
CA THR A 150 -20.16 13.08 -16.25
C THR A 150 -21.43 12.25 -16.46
N TYR A 151 -22.11 12.47 -17.59
CA TYR A 151 -23.29 11.69 -17.98
C TYR A 151 -22.94 10.20 -18.19
N ILE A 152 -23.42 9.33 -17.30
CA ILE A 152 -23.37 7.88 -17.47
C ILE A 152 -24.70 7.45 -18.13
N GLY A 153 -24.70 7.40 -19.46
CA GLY A 153 -25.85 6.95 -20.25
C GLY A 153 -26.22 5.50 -19.94
N GLY A 154 -27.48 5.27 -19.60
CA GLY A 154 -28.05 3.92 -19.47
C GLY A 154 -28.21 3.23 -20.82
N VAL A 155 -28.07 1.90 -20.84
CA VAL A 155 -28.29 1.09 -22.04
C VAL A 155 -29.75 1.23 -22.48
N VAL A 156 -29.97 1.78 -23.68
CA VAL A 156 -31.28 1.70 -24.34
C VAL A 156 -31.52 0.24 -24.69
N LYS A 157 -32.45 -0.41 -24.00
CA LYS A 157 -32.98 -1.69 -24.45
C LYS A 157 -33.91 -1.39 -25.63
N GLY A 158 -33.46 -1.77 -26.83
CA GLY A 158 -34.34 -1.96 -27.99
C GLY A 158 -35.16 -3.23 -27.83
#